data_AF-A0A1J9RCC8-F1
#
_entry.id   AF-A0A1J9RCC8-F1
#
_cell.length_a   1.000
_cell.length_b   1.000
_cell.length_c   1.000
_cell.angle_alpha   90.00
_cell.angle_beta   90.00
_cell.angle_gamma   90.00
#
_symmetry.space_group_name_H-M   'P 1'
#
loop_
_entity.id
_entity.type
_entity.pdbx_description
1 polymer ?
#
loop_
_entity_poly.entity_id
_entity_poly.type
_entity_poly.pdbx_seq_one_letter_code
_entity_poly.pdbx_strand_id
1 'polypeptide(L)'
;MASAVAITILTGAASAVITAAINQVAPTISGLGSWDEAREAFTQQTVKTMWDNRSSDYGAAICYNMAYEVSNTALMYEKTSVQLEQDLLHTDYDCFYMNGPDNHFWTQGDGGYINLAIYHDESKCWYDDNTADLYCP
;
A
#
# COMPACT_ATOMS: atom_id res chain seq x y z
N MET A 1 -16.07 22.94 8.67
CA MET A 1 -15.87 22.65 7.24
C MET A 1 -15.50 21.18 7.18
N ALA A 2 -16.14 20.37 6.34
CA ALA A 2 -15.69 18.99 6.15
C ALA A 2 -14.32 19.07 5.45
N SER A 3 -13.27 18.56 6.09
CA SER A 3 -11.97 18.41 5.44
C SER A 3 -12.14 17.44 4.28
N ALA A 4 -11.75 17.86 3.09
CA ALA A 4 -11.87 17.03 1.90
C ALA A 4 -10.57 16.22 1.74
N VAL A 5 -10.71 14.90 1.68
CA VAL A 5 -9.60 13.99 1.34
C VAL A 5 -9.53 13.85 -0.18
N ALA A 6 -8.36 14.08 -0.76
CA ALA A 6 -8.07 13.86 -2.17
C ALA A 6 -7.03 12.76 -2.35
N ILE A 7 -7.13 12.01 -3.44
CA ILE A 7 -6.16 10.99 -3.83
C ILE A 7 -5.68 11.27 -5.24
N THR A 8 -4.38 11.37 -5.43
CA THR A 8 -3.74 11.64 -6.72
C THR A 8 -2.75 10.52 -7.05
N ILE A 9 -2.88 9.90 -8.22
CA ILE A 9 -1.91 8.92 -8.68
C ILE A 9 -0.72 9.66 -9.32
N LEU A 10 0.47 9.47 -8.76
CA LEU A 10 1.68 10.19 -9.17
C LEU A 10 2.44 9.48 -10.30
N THR A 11 2.33 8.15 -10.39
CA THR A 11 3.02 7.37 -11.43
C THR A 11 2.35 7.54 -12.79
N GLY A 12 3.13 8.00 -13.78
CA GLY A 12 2.64 8.19 -15.16
C GLY A 12 2.19 6.90 -15.88
N ALA A 13 2.59 5.72 -15.40
CA ALA A 13 2.18 4.42 -15.90
C ALA A 13 1.68 3.53 -14.73
N ALA A 14 0.67 4.01 -14.00
CA ALA A 14 0.06 3.28 -12.90
C ALA A 14 -0.60 1.97 -13.35
N SER A 15 -0.61 0.97 -12.46
CA SER A 15 -1.36 -0.26 -12.71
C SER A 15 -2.85 0.02 -12.75
N ALA A 16 -3.55 -0.55 -13.73
CA ALA A 16 -5.01 -0.49 -13.81
C ALA A 16 -5.68 -1.15 -12.60
N VAL A 17 -5.10 -2.24 -12.05
CA VAL A 17 -5.66 -2.96 -10.90
C VAL A 17 -5.51 -2.13 -9.63
N ILE A 18 -4.32 -1.57 -9.39
CA ILE A 18 -4.10 -0.71 -8.22
C ILE A 18 -4.91 0.58 -8.33
N THR A 19 -4.98 1.19 -9.53
CA THR A 19 -5.82 2.37 -9.80
C THR A 19 -7.30 2.08 -9.50
N ALA A 20 -7.80 0.92 -9.92
CA ALA A 20 -9.18 0.52 -9.63
C ALA A 20 -9.41 0.33 -8.12
N ALA A 21 -8.45 -0.28 -7.41
CA ALA A 21 -8.52 -0.44 -5.96
C ALA A 21 -8.59 0.92 -5.24
N ILE A 22 -7.73 1.87 -5.62
CA ILE A 22 -7.71 3.24 -5.08
C ILE A 22 -9.05 3.95 -5.32
N ASN A 23 -9.58 3.87 -6.55
CA ASN A 23 -10.86 4.50 -6.90
C ASN A 23 -12.03 3.89 -6.12
N GLN A 24 -11.95 2.63 -5.73
CA GLN A 24 -12.94 1.98 -4.86
C GLN A 24 -12.83 2.43 -3.41
N VAL A 25 -11.63 2.81 -2.94
CA VAL A 25 -11.39 3.30 -1.58
C VAL A 25 -11.76 4.77 -1.40
N ALA A 26 -11.60 5.58 -2.46
CA ALA A 26 -11.79 7.04 -2.39
C ALA A 26 -13.12 7.51 -1.75
N PRO A 27 -14.29 6.93 -2.06
CA PRO A 27 -15.55 7.33 -1.43
C PRO A 27 -15.57 7.08 0.08
N THR A 28 -14.95 5.97 0.53
CA THR A 28 -14.92 5.55 1.94
C THR A 28 -14.15 6.53 2.82
N ILE A 29 -13.10 7.15 2.27
CA ILE A 29 -12.24 8.07 3.03
C ILE A 29 -12.60 9.55 2.85
N SER A 30 -13.35 9.89 1.80
CA SER A 30 -13.73 11.28 1.48
C SER A 30 -14.54 12.03 2.56
N GLY A 31 -15.14 11.30 3.51
CA GLY A 31 -15.92 11.84 4.63
C GLY A 31 -15.21 11.80 5.98
N LEU A 32 -13.97 11.29 6.05
CA LEU A 32 -13.22 11.18 7.29
C LEU A 32 -12.66 12.55 7.68
N GLY A 33 -12.93 12.96 8.92
CA GLY A 33 -12.56 14.29 9.41
C GLY A 33 -11.14 14.37 9.98
N SER A 34 -10.58 13.24 10.40
CA SER A 34 -9.24 13.15 11.00
C SER A 34 -8.22 12.67 9.97
N TRP A 35 -7.08 13.35 9.91
CA TRP A 35 -5.98 12.99 9.02
C TRP A 35 -5.45 11.57 9.25
N ASP A 36 -5.28 11.18 10.51
CA ASP A 36 -4.79 9.85 10.86
C ASP A 36 -5.81 8.76 10.50
N GLU A 37 -7.11 9.06 10.68
CA GLU A 37 -8.19 8.15 10.29
C GLU A 37 -8.26 7.97 8.77
N ALA A 38 -8.10 9.05 8.01
CA ALA A 38 -8.05 9.02 6.55
C ALA A 38 -6.88 8.18 6.04
N ARG A 39 -5.69 8.33 6.64
CA ARG A 39 -4.48 7.56 6.29
C ARG A 39 -4.60 6.09 6.64
N GLU A 40 -5.08 5.78 7.84
CA GLU A 40 -5.28 4.39 8.28
C GLU A 40 -6.30 3.68 7.38
N ALA A 41 -7.45 4.33 7.13
CA ALA A 41 -8.48 3.79 6.24
C ALA A 41 -7.97 3.65 4.80
N PHE A 42 -7.24 4.64 4.28
CA PHE A 42 -6.62 4.57 2.96
C PHE A 42 -5.70 3.36 2.84
N THR A 43 -4.76 3.22 3.76
CA THR A 43 -3.72 2.18 3.70
C THR A 43 -4.33 0.78 3.81
N GLN A 44 -5.16 0.54 4.84
CA GLN A 44 -5.77 -0.78 5.07
C GLN A 44 -6.73 -1.18 3.95
N GLN A 45 -7.63 -0.27 3.55
CA GLN A 45 -8.64 -0.59 2.54
C GLN A 45 -8.01 -0.74 1.16
N THR A 46 -6.98 0.06 0.82
CA THR A 46 -6.30 -0.04 -0.48
C THR A 46 -5.62 -1.39 -0.61
N VAL A 47 -4.82 -1.80 0.37
CA VAL A 47 -4.11 -3.10 0.32
C VAL A 47 -5.09 -4.26 0.34
N LYS A 48 -6.15 -4.18 1.15
CA LYS A 48 -7.22 -5.19 1.12
C LYS A 48 -7.87 -5.30 -0.26
N THR A 49 -8.20 -4.17 -0.88
CA THR A 49 -8.87 -4.14 -2.18
C THR A 49 -7.95 -4.60 -3.30
N MET A 50 -6.66 -4.26 -3.22
CA MET A 50 -5.61 -4.82 -4.08
C MET A 50 -5.56 -6.35 -3.93
N TRP A 51 -5.49 -6.85 -2.70
CA TRP A 51 -5.46 -8.28 -2.45
C TRP A 51 -6.68 -9.00 -3.02
N ASP A 52 -7.88 -8.49 -2.75
CA ASP A 52 -9.13 -9.11 -3.19
C ASP A 52 -9.30 -9.08 -4.74
N ASN A 53 -8.76 -8.06 -5.42
CA ASN A 53 -8.89 -7.87 -6.87
C ASN A 53 -7.65 -8.29 -7.68
N ARG A 54 -6.67 -8.94 -7.06
CA ARG A 54 -5.42 -9.31 -7.73
C ARG A 54 -5.69 -10.21 -8.95
N SER A 55 -5.05 -9.87 -10.07
CA SER A 55 -5.19 -10.59 -11.35
C SER A 55 -4.30 -11.82 -11.47
N SER A 56 -3.31 -11.92 -10.57
CA SER A 56 -2.28 -12.95 -10.55
C SER A 56 -2.10 -13.47 -9.14
N ASP A 57 -1.41 -14.60 -9.04
CA ASP A 57 -1.21 -15.31 -7.78
C ASP A 57 -0.05 -14.72 -6.95
N TYR A 58 -0.07 -13.40 -6.78
CA TYR A 58 0.94 -12.63 -6.04
C TYR A 58 1.05 -13.12 -4.58
N GLY A 59 2.26 -13.16 -4.05
CA GLY A 59 2.58 -13.58 -2.70
C GLY A 59 2.20 -12.54 -1.67
N ALA A 60 2.30 -11.25 -2.02
CA ALA A 60 1.87 -10.16 -1.16
C ALA A 60 1.40 -8.92 -1.93
N ALA A 61 0.54 -8.14 -1.28
CA ALA A 61 0.17 -6.77 -1.62
C ALA A 61 0.63 -5.85 -0.48
N ILE A 62 1.29 -4.74 -0.83
CA ILE A 62 1.88 -3.79 0.12
C ILE A 62 1.48 -2.38 -0.29
N CYS A 63 1.13 -1.54 0.69
CA CYS A 63 1.16 -0.08 0.56
C CYS A 63 1.95 0.50 1.72
N TYR A 64 2.93 1.37 1.43
CA TYR A 64 3.78 1.96 2.45
C TYR A 64 4.15 3.41 2.15
N ASN A 65 4.17 4.28 3.16
CA ASN A 65 4.43 5.71 3.01
C ASN A 65 5.83 6.18 3.44
N MET A 66 6.70 5.27 3.90
CA MET A 66 8.08 5.61 4.27
C MET A 66 9.11 4.93 3.37
N ALA A 67 10.38 5.13 3.68
CA ALA A 67 11.48 4.48 2.99
C ALA A 67 11.49 2.96 3.25
N TYR A 68 11.82 2.20 2.23
CA TYR A 68 11.95 0.75 2.28
C TYR A 68 13.01 0.28 1.30
N GLU A 69 13.48 -0.94 1.50
CA GLU A 69 14.37 -1.63 0.56
C GLU A 69 13.71 -2.93 0.09
N VAL A 70 13.90 -3.27 -1.18
CA VAL A 70 13.49 -4.57 -1.73
C VAL A 70 14.69 -5.24 -2.37
N SER A 71 14.99 -6.49 -1.98
CA SER A 71 16.17 -7.20 -2.47
C SER A 71 16.10 -7.49 -3.97
N ASN A 72 14.91 -7.76 -4.50
CA ASN A 72 14.70 -8.05 -5.92
C ASN A 72 13.51 -7.26 -6.49
N THR A 73 13.80 -6.05 -6.99
CA THR A 73 12.79 -5.17 -7.59
C THR A 73 12.17 -5.70 -8.88
N ALA A 74 12.79 -6.70 -9.54
CA ALA A 74 12.20 -7.37 -10.71
C ALA A 74 11.01 -8.28 -10.33
N LEU A 75 10.88 -8.60 -9.05
CA LEU A 75 9.76 -9.34 -8.47
C LEU A 75 8.78 -8.42 -7.70
N MET A 76 8.90 -7.11 -7.92
CA MET A 76 7.88 -6.13 -7.57
C MET A 76 7.01 -5.86 -8.80
N TYR A 77 5.71 -5.93 -8.61
CA TYR A 77 4.76 -5.78 -9.70
C TYR A 77 3.84 -4.60 -9.48
N GLU A 78 3.44 -4.00 -10.59
CA GLU A 78 2.35 -3.03 -10.64
C GLU A 78 2.57 -1.77 -9.78
N LYS A 79 3.82 -1.49 -9.39
CA LYS A 79 4.16 -0.39 -8.48
C LYS A 79 3.52 0.92 -8.93
N THR A 80 2.74 1.50 -8.02
CA THR A 80 1.94 2.71 -8.22
C THR A 80 2.15 3.61 -7.01
N SER A 81 2.62 4.83 -7.24
CA SER A 81 2.79 5.84 -6.18
C SER A 81 1.55 6.74 -6.15
N VAL A 82 1.07 7.01 -4.95
CA VAL A 82 -0.23 7.65 -4.70
C VAL A 82 -0.05 8.72 -3.63
N GLN A 83 -0.44 9.94 -3.93
CA GLN A 83 -0.50 11.01 -2.96
C GLN A 83 -1.89 11.06 -2.33
N LEU A 84 -1.93 11.02 -1.00
CA LEU A 84 -3.12 11.29 -0.20
C LEU A 84 -3.00 12.71 0.35
N GLU A 85 -4.06 13.51 0.23
CA GLU A 85 -4.08 14.90 0.67
C GLU A 85 -5.33 15.18 1.52
N GLN A 86 -5.19 15.98 2.57
CA GLN A 86 -6.30 16.55 3.34
C GLN A 86 -5.94 17.99 3.74
N ASP A 87 -6.65 18.95 3.14
CA ASP A 87 -6.37 20.38 3.29
C ASP A 87 -4.92 20.77 2.94
N LEU A 88 -4.05 20.99 3.94
CA LEU A 88 -2.62 21.30 3.76
C LEU A 88 -1.71 20.08 4.03
N LEU A 89 -2.27 18.99 4.54
CA LEU A 89 -1.55 17.78 4.88
C LEU A 89 -1.50 16.87 3.65
N HIS A 90 -0.36 16.27 3.39
CA HIS A 90 -0.21 15.28 2.34
C HIS A 90 0.85 14.24 2.70
N THR A 91 0.74 13.06 2.11
CA THR A 91 1.77 12.01 2.16
C THR A 91 1.66 11.15 0.91
N ASP A 92 2.78 10.59 0.50
CA ASP A 92 2.84 9.68 -0.63
C ASP A 92 2.93 8.23 -0.14
N TYR A 93 2.21 7.33 -0.78
CA TYR A 93 2.25 5.88 -0.56
C TYR A 93 2.73 5.19 -1.83
N ASP A 94 3.65 4.25 -1.69
CA ASP A 94 3.98 3.29 -2.72
C ASP A 94 3.15 2.02 -2.50
N CYS A 95 2.30 1.70 -3.46
CA CYS A 95 1.50 0.48 -3.48
C CYS A 95 1.98 -0.47 -4.58
N PHE A 96 2.24 -1.73 -4.25
CA PHE A 96 2.75 -2.74 -5.19
C PHE A 96 2.42 -4.16 -4.74
N TYR A 97 2.59 -5.12 -5.64
CA TYR A 97 2.61 -6.54 -5.28
C TYR A 97 4.04 -7.07 -5.25
N MET A 98 4.27 -8.15 -4.50
CA MET A 98 5.56 -8.80 -4.37
C MET A 98 5.43 -10.32 -4.49
N ASN A 99 6.42 -10.96 -5.11
CA ASN A 99 6.61 -12.41 -5.13
C ASN A 99 8.04 -12.78 -4.74
N GLY A 100 8.22 -14.07 -4.42
CA GLY A 100 9.50 -14.76 -4.54
C GLY A 100 9.80 -15.20 -5.99
N PRO A 101 10.86 -15.97 -6.22
CA PRO A 101 11.75 -16.54 -5.20
C PRO A 101 12.73 -15.52 -4.60
N ASP A 102 13.10 -15.73 -3.34
CA ASP A 102 14.08 -14.99 -2.54
C ASP A 102 13.97 -13.46 -2.64
N ASN A 103 12.80 -12.92 -2.25
CA ASN A 103 12.56 -11.49 -2.25
C ASN A 103 12.25 -10.99 -0.85
N HIS A 104 13.00 -9.99 -0.40
CA HIS A 104 12.87 -9.39 0.92
C HIS A 104 12.41 -7.96 0.75
N PHE A 105 11.43 -7.56 1.56
CA PHE A 105 10.99 -6.18 1.75
C PHE A 105 11.34 -5.78 3.18
N TRP A 106 12.20 -4.77 3.31
CA TRP A 106 12.63 -4.22 4.58
C TRP A 106 12.06 -2.83 4.78
N THR A 107 11.33 -2.64 5.88
CA THR A 107 10.79 -1.33 6.23
C THR A 107 11.84 -0.49 6.94
N GLN A 108 11.84 0.82 6.69
CA GLN A 108 12.57 1.79 7.50
C GLN A 108 11.54 2.64 8.24
N GLY A 109 11.12 2.22 9.43
CA GLY A 109 10.07 2.88 10.19
C GLY A 109 9.47 2.03 11.30
N ASP A 110 8.33 2.47 11.83
CA ASP A 110 7.62 1.86 12.97
C ASP A 110 6.48 0.92 12.56
N GLY A 111 6.27 0.67 11.26
CA GLY A 111 5.34 -0.35 10.75
C GLY A 111 3.86 -0.14 11.11
N GLY A 112 3.48 0.99 11.70
CA GLY A 112 2.11 1.24 12.14
C GLY A 112 1.10 1.29 10.99
N TYR A 113 -0.17 0.93 11.24
CA TYR A 113 -1.22 0.83 10.22
C TYR A 113 -1.53 2.11 9.44
N ILE A 114 -1.17 3.27 9.99
CA ILE A 114 -1.23 4.56 9.30
C ILE A 114 -0.22 4.62 8.14
N ASN A 115 0.91 3.93 8.30
CA ASN A 115 2.07 4.00 7.42
C ASN A 115 2.13 2.78 6.49
N LEU A 116 1.89 1.59 7.03
CA LEU A 116 2.06 0.29 6.36
C LEU A 116 0.79 -0.56 6.46
N ALA A 117 0.40 -1.17 5.35
CA ALA A 117 -0.43 -2.37 5.37
C ALA A 117 0.14 -3.42 4.42
N ILE A 118 0.06 -4.68 4.86
CA ILE A 118 0.49 -5.85 4.09
C ILE A 118 -0.64 -6.88 4.16
N TYR A 119 -1.05 -7.37 3.00
CA TYR A 119 -1.77 -8.64 2.87
C TYR A 119 -0.85 -9.61 2.15
N HIS A 120 -0.73 -10.83 2.68
CA HIS A 120 0.13 -11.84 2.08
C HIS A 120 -0.49 -13.23 2.17
N ASP A 121 -0.03 -14.12 1.29
CA ASP A 121 -0.31 -15.54 1.34
C ASP A 121 0.75 -16.19 2.24
N GLU A 122 0.31 -16.69 3.40
CA GLU A 122 1.18 -17.33 4.41
C GLU A 122 1.91 -18.57 3.87
N SER A 123 1.46 -19.15 2.76
CA SER A 123 2.16 -20.27 2.10
C SER A 123 3.30 -19.82 1.18
N LYS A 124 3.40 -18.51 0.89
CA LYS A 124 4.35 -17.93 -0.08
C LYS A 124 5.24 -16.84 0.50
N CYS A 125 4.79 -16.16 1.54
CA CYS A 125 5.53 -15.10 2.19
C CYS A 125 5.37 -15.20 3.71
N TRP A 126 6.33 -14.64 4.42
CA TRP A 126 6.38 -14.58 5.87
C TRP A 126 6.62 -13.13 6.30
N TYR A 127 5.67 -12.59 7.07
CA TYR A 127 5.77 -11.30 7.73
C TYR A 127 6.40 -11.42 9.12
N ASP A 128 7.39 -10.56 9.44
CA ASP A 128 7.96 -10.42 10.78
C ASP A 128 7.30 -9.23 11.50
N ASP A 129 6.38 -9.52 12.42
CA ASP A 129 5.69 -8.50 13.22
C ASP A 129 6.65 -7.62 14.06
N ASN A 130 7.88 -8.06 14.33
CA ASN A 130 8.82 -7.29 15.16
C ASN A 130 9.52 -6.17 14.38
N THR A 131 9.78 -6.39 13.10
CA THR A 131 10.47 -5.44 12.22
C THR A 131 9.57 -4.87 11.13
N ALA A 132 8.35 -5.40 11.01
CA ALA A 132 7.41 -5.12 9.94
C ALA A 132 7.94 -5.47 8.52
N ASP A 133 8.90 -6.40 8.45
CA ASP A 133 9.50 -6.86 7.20
C ASP A 133 8.72 -8.04 6.61
N LEU A 134 8.89 -8.25 5.30
CA LEU A 134 8.24 -9.34 4.58
C LEU A 134 9.25 -10.09 3.73
N TYR A 135 9.28 -11.41 3.87
CA TYR A 135 10.11 -12.29 3.06
C TYR A 135 9.24 -13.24 2.23
N CYS A 136 9.47 -13.29 0.91
CA CYS A 136 8.85 -14.27 0.02
C CYS A 136 9.94 -15.22 -0.53
N PRO A 137 10.07 -16.45 0.01
CA PRO A 137 11.06 -17.44 -0.43
C PRO A 137 10.96 -17.87 -1.89
#